data_AF-A0A7S4FMX6-F1
#
_entry.id   AF-A0A7S4FMX6-F1
#
_cell.length_a   1.000
_cell.length_b   1.000
_cell.length_c   1.000
_cell.angle_alpha   90.00
_cell.angle_beta   90.00
_cell.angle_gamma   90.00
#
_symmetry.space_group_name_H-M   'P 1'
#
loop_
_entity.id
_entity.type
_entity.pdbx_description
1 polymer ?
#
loop_
_entity_poly.entity_id
_entity_poly.type
_entity_poly.pdbx_seq_one_letter_code
_entity_poly.pdbx_strand_id
1 'polypeptide(L)'
;SEIGIGRCALITAADARPDLSNPQCTIAGEVDEISSNGIIVSTEYSAVPYSASGLYRLDLGPNIASSERIDKVLDLLQRADPVGANKKNLLGIFPPGLAL
;
A
#
# COMPACT_ATOMS: atom_id res chain seq x y z
N SER A 1 -2.73 7.28 -11.32
CA SER A 1 -1.91 6.13 -10.91
C SER A 1 -2.06 6.01 -9.41
N GLU A 2 -2.79 5.00 -8.91
CA GLU A 2 -3.17 4.88 -7.48
C GLU A 2 -2.18 4.07 -6.63
N ILE A 3 -1.08 3.60 -7.21
CA ILE A 3 -0.21 2.55 -6.65
C ILE A 3 0.42 2.96 -5.29
N GLY A 4 0.48 4.27 -5.01
CA GLY A 4 1.11 4.85 -3.82
C GLY A 4 0.18 5.25 -2.68
N ILE A 5 -1.11 5.43 -2.93
CA ILE A 5 -2.03 6.07 -1.97
C ILE A 5 -2.34 5.11 -0.81
N GLY A 6 -2.34 5.62 0.42
CA GLY A 6 -2.69 4.86 1.63
C GLY A 6 -1.59 3.93 2.13
N ARG A 7 -0.34 4.24 1.77
CA ARG A 7 0.85 3.56 2.30
C ARG A 7 1.35 4.31 3.53
N CYS A 8 1.66 3.56 4.58
CA CYS A 8 2.47 4.10 5.67
C CYS A 8 3.88 4.39 5.13
N ALA A 9 4.43 5.55 5.46
CA ALA A 9 5.79 5.95 5.13
C ALA A 9 6.52 6.35 6.41
N LEU A 10 7.79 5.93 6.51
CA LEU A 10 8.70 6.40 7.54
C LEU A 10 9.63 7.44 6.94
N ILE A 11 9.71 8.59 7.58
CA ILE A 11 10.59 9.69 7.20
C ILE A 11 11.69 9.76 8.26
N THR A 12 12.93 9.54 7.82
CA THR A 12 14.12 9.62 8.68
C THR A 12 15.12 10.60 8.08
N ALA A 13 15.79 11.39 8.92
CA ALA A 13 16.91 12.22 8.48
C ALA A 13 18.04 11.34 7.92
N ALA A 14 18.61 11.68 6.76
CA ALA A 14 19.61 10.82 6.08
C ALA A 14 20.89 10.59 6.90
N ASP A 15 21.19 11.51 7.81
CA ASP A 15 22.31 11.52 8.76
C ASP A 15 22.00 10.81 10.08
N ALA A 16 20.75 10.40 10.33
CA ALA A 16 20.33 9.75 11.56
C ALA A 16 20.04 8.26 11.36
N ARG A 17 20.26 7.46 12.42
CA ARG A 17 19.81 6.07 12.46
C ARG A 17 18.29 6.06 12.66
N PRO A 18 17.52 5.25 11.89
CA PRO A 18 16.09 5.14 12.09
C PRO A 18 15.76 4.70 13.52
N ASP A 19 14.97 5.50 14.23
CA ASP A 19 14.53 5.22 15.59
C ASP A 19 13.07 5.67 15.78
N LEU A 20 12.16 4.69 15.81
CA LEU A 20 10.72 4.91 15.98
C LEU A 20 10.35 5.37 17.40
N SER A 21 11.25 5.22 18.37
CA SER A 21 11.02 5.72 19.72
C SER A 21 11.31 7.22 19.84
N ASN A 22 12.01 7.79 18.86
CA ASN A 22 12.40 9.19 18.85
C ASN A 22 11.82 9.94 17.64
N PRO A 23 10.75 10.73 17.84
CA PRO A 23 10.11 11.48 16.76
C PRO A 23 10.97 12.63 16.21
N GLN A 24 12.07 12.99 16.87
CA GLN A 24 13.05 13.93 16.32
C GLN A 24 13.98 13.27 15.28
N CYS A 25 14.01 11.94 15.23
CA CYS A 25 14.85 11.17 14.30
C CYS A 25 14.01 10.52 13.20
N THR A 26 12.92 9.86 13.55
CA THR A 26 12.02 9.20 12.60
C THR A 26 10.57 9.53 12.92
N ILE A 27 9.83 9.97 11.91
CA ILE A 27 8.38 10.15 12.00
C ILE A 27 7.67 9.22 11.02
N ALA A 28 6.42 8.91 11.32
CA ALA A 28 5.52 8.21 10.42
C ALA A 28 4.59 9.19 9.71
N GLY A 29 4.15 8.80 8.51
CA GLY A 29 3.15 9.51 7.74
C GLY A 29 2.43 8.56 6.79
N GLU A 30 1.44 9.10 6.09
CA GLU A 30 0.68 8.40 5.06
C GLU A 30 0.93 9.06 3.71
N VAL A 31 1.17 8.25 2.68
CA VAL A 31 1.37 8.77 1.33
C VAL A 31 0.02 9.12 0.73
N ASP A 32 -0.17 10.41 0.44
CA ASP A 32 -1.36 10.92 -0.23
C ASP A 32 -1.20 10.86 -1.75
N GLU A 33 0.00 11.17 -2.26
CA GLU A 33 0.27 11.23 -3.69
C GLU A 33 1.73 10.84 -4.03
N ILE A 34 1.90 10.12 -5.14
CA ILE A 34 3.21 9.88 -5.77
C ILE A 34 3.13 10.37 -7.21
N SER A 35 3.95 11.36 -7.55
CA SER A 35 4.06 11.94 -8.89
C SER A 35 5.53 11.92 -9.38
N SER A 36 5.76 12.31 -10.63
CA SER A 36 7.12 12.51 -11.16
C SER A 36 7.86 13.67 -10.50
N ASN A 37 7.14 14.60 -9.88
CA ASN A 37 7.70 15.80 -9.26
C ASN A 37 8.02 15.59 -7.77
N GLY A 38 7.46 14.56 -7.14
CA GLY A 38 7.68 14.28 -5.74
C GLY A 38 6.60 13.39 -5.12
N ILE A 39 6.77 13.15 -3.83
CA ILE A 39 5.86 12.36 -2.99
C ILE A 39 5.27 13.31 -1.95
N ILE A 40 3.95 13.32 -1.82
CA ILE A 40 3.22 14.08 -0.80
C ILE A 40 2.86 13.10 0.32
N VAL A 41 3.28 13.43 1.54
CA VAL A 41 3.07 12.63 2.74
C VAL A 41 2.35 13.46 3.78
N SER A 42 1.18 12.99 4.23
CA SER A 42 0.48 13.54 5.38
C SER A 42 1.06 12.97 6.66
N THR A 43 1.18 13.80 7.69
CA THR A 43 1.75 13.38 8.98
C THR A 43 1.13 14.18 10.10
N GLU A 44 0.96 13.56 11.27
CA GLU A 44 0.44 14.21 12.48
C GLU A 44 1.50 15.05 13.20
N TYR A 45 2.78 14.88 12.83
CA TYR A 45 3.89 15.59 13.44
C TYR A 45 3.97 17.03 12.93
N SER A 46 4.17 17.98 13.84
CA SER A 46 4.23 19.42 13.52
C SER A 46 5.51 19.83 12.78
N ALA A 47 6.55 19.00 12.83
CA ALA A 47 7.82 19.23 12.18
C ALA A 47 8.44 17.92 11.69
N VAL A 48 9.18 17.99 10.60
CA VAL A 48 10.02 16.90 10.10
C VAL A 48 11.30 16.77 10.94
N PRO A 49 11.92 15.57 11.01
CA PRO A 49 13.21 15.38 11.63
C PRO A 49 14.25 16.40 11.16
N TYR A 50 15.12 16.83 12.06
CA TYR A 50 16.23 17.69 11.68
C TYR A 50 17.25 16.89 10.86
N SER A 51 17.64 17.40 9.68
CA SER A 51 18.78 16.88 8.92
C SER A 51 19.73 18.01 8.58
N ALA A 52 21.01 17.86 8.91
CA ALA A 52 22.03 18.84 8.55
C ALA A 52 22.24 18.94 7.02
N SER A 53 21.93 17.86 6.31
CA SER A 53 22.07 17.77 4.84
C SER A 53 20.84 18.24 4.07
N GLY A 54 19.69 18.40 4.74
CA GLY A 54 18.39 18.61 4.09
C GLY A 54 17.86 17.39 3.31
N LEU A 55 18.53 16.24 3.40
CA LEU A 55 18.12 15.00 2.75
C LEU A 55 17.38 14.09 3.73
N TYR A 56 16.37 13.41 3.20
CA TYR A 56 15.51 12.52 3.95
C TYR A 56 15.45 11.16 3.29
N ARG A 57 15.48 10.12 4.12
CA ARG A 57 15.15 8.77 3.71
C ARG A 57 13.66 8.55 3.91
N LEU A 58 13.00 8.10 2.85
CA LEU A 58 11.60 7.70 2.87
C LEU A 58 11.51 6.20 2.68
N ASP A 59 11.13 5.47 3.73
CA ASP A 59 10.86 4.03 3.66
C ASP A 59 9.36 3.81 3.49
N LEU A 60 8.95 3.27 2.34
CA LEU A 60 7.55 3.00 2.03
C LEU A 60 7.13 1.63 2.56
N GLY A 61 6.16 1.65 3.47
CA GLY A 61 5.50 0.48 4.02
C GLY A 61 4.46 -0.15 3.08
N PRO A 62 3.76 -1.19 3.57
CA PRO A 62 2.70 -1.86 2.82
C PRO A 62 1.52 -0.92 2.52
N ASN A 63 0.82 -1.18 1.41
CA ASN A 63 -0.35 -0.42 1.01
C ASN A 63 -1.61 -0.99 1.68
N ILE A 64 -2.02 -0.37 2.79
CA ILE A 64 -3.17 -0.81 3.58
C ILE A 64 -4.46 -0.63 2.77
N ALA A 65 -4.61 0.50 2.08
CA ALA A 65 -5.79 0.77 1.26
C ALA A 65 -5.99 -0.25 0.12
N SER A 66 -4.91 -0.82 -0.41
CA SER A 66 -4.98 -1.91 -1.39
C SER A 66 -5.35 -3.24 -0.72
N SER A 67 -4.78 -3.53 0.46
CA SER A 67 -5.13 -4.71 1.26
C SER A 67 -6.62 -4.73 1.58
N GLU A 68 -7.16 -3.65 2.14
CA GLU A 68 -8.58 -3.55 2.49
C GLU A 68 -9.51 -3.70 1.27
N ARG A 69 -9.11 -3.16 0.12
CA ARG A 69 -9.86 -3.31 -1.13
C ARG A 69 -9.90 -4.76 -1.58
N ILE A 70 -8.77 -5.46 -1.50
CA ILE A 70 -8.67 -6.88 -1.84
C ILE A 70 -9.52 -7.71 -0.87
N ASP A 71 -9.42 -7.46 0.43
CA ASP A 71 -10.18 -8.19 1.46
C ASP A 71 -11.69 -8.02 1.25
N LYS A 72 -12.18 -6.81 0.97
CA LYS A 72 -13.59 -6.56 0.63
C LYS A 72 -14.04 -7.33 -0.60
N VAL A 73 -13.21 -7.42 -1.64
CA VAL A 73 -13.52 -8.19 -2.85
C VAL A 73 -13.57 -9.69 -2.56
N LEU A 74 -12.62 -10.20 -1.78
CA LEU A 74 -12.59 -11.60 -1.37
C LEU A 74 -13.81 -11.98 -0.52
N ASP A 75 -14.20 -11.12 0.42
CA ASP A 75 -15.42 -11.29 1.22
C ASP A 75 -16.67 -11.35 0.33
N LEU A 76 -16.77 -10.48 -0.67
CA LEU A 76 -17.89 -10.48 -1.61
C LEU A 76 -17.91 -11.75 -2.47
N LEU A 77 -16.75 -12.23 -2.93
CA LEU A 77 -16.65 -13.47 -3.69
C LEU A 77 -17.05 -14.70 -2.86
N GLN A 78 -16.60 -14.78 -1.61
CA GLN A 78 -16.99 -15.87 -0.71
C GLN A 78 -18.49 -15.87 -0.41
N ARG A 79 -19.10 -14.69 -0.25
CA ARG A 79 -20.55 -14.54 -0.04
C ARG A 79 -21.36 -14.77 -1.31
N ALA A 80 -20.80 -14.47 -2.48
CA ALA A 80 -21.38 -14.73 -3.80
C ALA A 80 -21.30 -16.22 -4.21
N ASP A 81 -20.68 -17.05 -3.38
CA ASP A 81 -20.67 -18.51 -3.52
C ASP A 81 -21.66 -19.20 -2.54
N PRO A 82 -22.97 -18.84 -2.49
CA PRO A 82 -23.93 -19.64 -1.75
C PRO A 82 -24.32 -20.83 -2.64
N VAL A 83 -23.70 -21.98 -2.41
CA VAL A 83 -24.29 -23.30 -2.68
C VAL A 83 -24.85 -23.49 -4.11
N GLY A 84 -24.05 -24.07 -5.02
CA GLY A 84 -24.59 -24.99 -6.02
C GLY A 84 -24.83 -24.50 -7.46
N ALA A 85 -23.83 -23.91 -8.11
CA ALA A 85 -23.76 -24.00 -9.57
C ALA A 85 -23.31 -25.41 -9.98
N ASN A 86 -24.30 -26.29 -10.19
CA ASN A 86 -24.25 -27.54 -10.96
C ASN A 86 -22.94 -27.75 -11.75
N LYS A 87 -22.11 -28.72 -11.34
CA LYS A 87 -20.96 -29.27 -12.08
C LYS A 87 -21.33 -29.93 -13.43
N LYS A 88 -22.42 -29.50 -14.08
CA LYS A 88 -22.79 -29.90 -15.43
C LYS A 88 -22.48 -28.84 -16.49
N ASN A 89 -22.16 -27.59 -16.10
CA ASN A 89 -21.90 -26.51 -17.08
C ASN A 89 -20.46 -25.93 -17.08
N LEU A 90 -19.53 -26.50 -16.31
CA LEU A 90 -18.14 -26.01 -16.26
C LEU A 90 -17.21 -26.58 -17.35
N LEU A 91 -17.77 -27.22 -18.40
CA LEU A 91 -17.03 -27.63 -19.60
C LEU A 91 -17.17 -26.63 -20.77
N GLY A 92 -17.83 -25.48 -20.58
CA GLY A 92 -18.18 -24.56 -21.67
C GLY A 92 -17.45 -23.22 -21.73
N ILE A 93 -16.59 -22.88 -20.77
CA ILE A 93 -16.03 -21.51 -20.65
C ILE A 93 -14.54 -21.41 -21.06
N PHE A 94 -13.91 -22.52 -21.45
CA PHE A 94 -12.60 -22.48 -22.09
C PHE A 94 -12.80 -22.61 -23.60
N PRO A 95 -12.29 -21.68 -24.43
CA PRO A 95 -12.19 -21.94 -25.86
C PRO A 95 -11.32 -23.20 -26.06
N PRO A 96 -11.74 -24.17 -26.88
CA PRO A 96 -10.96 -25.36 -27.14
C PRO A 96 -9.74 -24.95 -27.97
N GLY A 97 -8.58 -24.77 -27.34
CA GLY A 97 -7.37 -24.36 -28.05
C GLY A 97 -6.11 -24.09 -27.22
N LEU A 98 -6.15 -24.16 -25.89
CA LEU A 98 -4.93 -24.09 -25.06
C LEU A 98 -4.84 -25.28 -24.11
N ALA A 99 -4.46 -26.42 -24.65
CA ALA A 99 -3.77 -27.48 -23.92
C ALA A 99 -2.44 -27.69 -24.65
N LEU A 100 -1.33 -27.43 -23.96
CA LEU A 100 0.00 -27.93 -24.33
C LEU A 100 0.04 -29.45 -24.12
#